data_AF-A0A136JE56-F1
#
_entry.id   AF-A0A136JE56-F1
#
_cell.length_a   1.000
_cell.length_b   1.000
_cell.length_c   1.000
_cell.angle_alpha   90.00
_cell.angle_beta   90.00
_cell.angle_gamma   90.00
#
_symmetry.space_group_name_H-M   'P 1'
#
loop_
_entity.id
_entity.type
_entity.pdbx_description
1 polymer ?
#
loop_
_entity_poly.entity_id
_entity_poly.type
_entity_poly.pdbx_seq_one_letter_code
_entity_poly.pdbx_strand_id
1 'polypeptide(L)'
;MASSVEDQFPCQIIIDSPFPTPRLASIALKALQVDKELSPLVRRSFSIADSAQHSHGDQSALDGCILRTDYRATTNRMLRVAVNSFMESLNLVLEVMENLDEDVLATNQESLK
;
A
#
# COMPACT_ATOMS: atom_id res chain seq x y z
N MET A 1 7.21 -35.51 1.96
CA MET A 1 6.56 -34.70 3.00
C MET A 1 6.59 -33.25 2.55
N ALA A 2 5.61 -32.80 1.77
CA ALA A 2 5.54 -31.42 1.29
C ALA A 2 4.85 -30.58 2.37
N SER A 3 5.63 -30.03 3.30
CA SER A 3 5.16 -28.97 4.20
C SER A 3 4.87 -27.75 3.33
N SER A 4 3.57 -27.51 3.11
CA SER A 4 3.05 -26.41 2.30
C SER A 4 3.78 -25.11 2.66
N VAL A 5 4.21 -24.37 1.64
CA VAL A 5 4.93 -23.08 1.76
C VAL A 5 4.20 -22.06 2.66
N GLU A 6 2.91 -22.29 2.92
CA GLU A 6 2.06 -21.50 3.81
C GLU A 6 2.37 -21.70 5.30
N ASP A 7 2.88 -22.87 5.72
CA ASP A 7 3.28 -23.14 7.11
C ASP A 7 4.55 -22.37 7.51
N GLN A 8 5.34 -21.90 6.53
CA GLN A 8 6.57 -21.14 6.78
C GLN A 8 6.30 -19.66 7.10
N PHE A 9 5.12 -19.13 6.78
CA PHE A 9 4.79 -17.72 6.96
C PHE A 9 3.42 -17.54 7.67
N PRO A 10 3.32 -17.93 8.95
CA PRO A 10 2.04 -17.95 9.68
C PRO A 10 1.50 -16.54 10.00
N CYS A 11 2.33 -15.50 9.93
CA CYS A 11 1.91 -14.13 10.26
C CYS A 11 1.59 -13.37 8.98
N GLN A 12 0.33 -12.96 8.82
CA GLN A 12 -0.13 -12.14 7.68
C GLN A 12 -0.74 -10.82 8.16
N ILE A 13 -0.51 -9.74 7.41
CA ILE A 13 -1.22 -8.46 7.55
C ILE A 13 -1.51 -7.88 6.17
N ILE A 14 -2.67 -7.24 6.03
CA ILE A 14 -3.09 -6.56 4.82
C ILE A 14 -3.26 -5.08 5.19
N ILE A 15 -2.68 -4.20 4.38
CA ILE A 15 -2.71 -2.76 4.58
C ILE A 15 -3.32 -2.13 3.33
N ASP A 16 -4.47 -1.50 3.50
CA ASP A 16 -5.18 -0.79 2.45
C ASP A 16 -4.93 0.72 2.65
N SER A 17 -4.24 1.34 1.68
CA SER A 17 -3.93 2.78 1.69
C SER A 17 -4.75 3.48 0.60
N PRO A 18 -5.70 4.35 0.95
CA PRO A 18 -6.51 5.08 -0.02
C PRO A 18 -5.71 6.25 -0.61
N PHE A 19 -5.79 6.42 -1.93
CA PHE A 19 -5.18 7.53 -2.65
C PHE A 19 -6.26 8.43 -3.29
N PRO A 20 -5.99 9.73 -3.45
CA PRO A 20 -6.95 10.68 -4.02
C PRO A 20 -7.14 10.54 -5.54
N THR A 21 -6.17 9.95 -6.25
CA THR A 21 -6.27 9.71 -7.70
C THR A 21 -5.64 8.37 -8.11
N PRO A 22 -6.09 7.73 -9.21
CA PRO A 22 -5.58 6.43 -9.64
C PRO A 22 -4.15 6.52 -10.18
N ARG A 23 -3.79 7.70 -10.71
CA ARG A 23 -2.44 8.01 -11.15
C ARG A 23 -1.47 7.99 -9.97
N LEU A 24 -1.83 8.62 -8.85
CA LEU A 24 -0.99 8.62 -7.64
C LEU A 24 -0.85 7.20 -7.07
N ALA A 25 -1.94 6.44 -6.99
CA ALA A 25 -1.87 5.03 -6.56
C ALA A 25 -0.91 4.20 -7.44
N SER A 26 -0.96 4.40 -8.76
CA SER A 26 -0.08 3.71 -9.72
C SER A 26 1.39 4.13 -9.60
N ILE A 27 1.65 5.41 -9.33
CA ILE A 27 3.01 5.93 -9.11
C ILE A 27 3.56 5.37 -7.79
N ALA A 28 2.75 5.38 -6.73
CA ALA A 28 3.14 4.84 -5.42
C ALA A 28 3.47 3.35 -5.53
N LEU A 29 2.61 2.57 -6.21
CA LEU A 29 2.86 1.15 -6.47
C LEU A 29 4.19 0.94 -7.20
N LYS A 30 4.46 1.71 -8.25
CA LYS A 30 5.72 1.59 -9.01
C LYS A 30 6.94 1.98 -8.19
N ALA A 31 6.86 3.04 -7.39
CA ALA A 31 7.94 3.47 -6.52
C ALA A 31 8.23 2.41 -5.46
N LEU A 32 7.19 1.91 -4.79
CA LEU A 32 7.31 0.93 -3.71
C LEU A 32 7.74 -0.45 -4.23
N GLN A 33 7.38 -0.84 -5.47
CA GLN A 33 7.79 -2.11 -6.07
C GLN A 33 9.30 -2.25 -6.31
N VAL A 34 10.02 -1.13 -6.49
CA VAL A 34 11.47 -1.16 -6.75
C VAL A 34 12.24 -1.57 -5.50
N ASP A 35 11.71 -1.28 -4.31
CA ASP A 35 12.27 -1.75 -3.06
C ASP A 35 12.07 -3.27 -2.93
N LYS A 36 13.19 -3.99 -3.01
CA LYS A 36 13.20 -5.42 -2.70
C LYS A 36 13.15 -5.58 -1.18
N GLU A 37 12.32 -6.51 -0.74
CA GLU A 37 12.31 -6.93 0.66
C GLU A 37 13.71 -7.40 1.06
N LEU A 38 14.21 -6.85 2.17
CA LEU A 38 15.58 -7.05 2.65
C LEU A 38 15.84 -8.50 3.11
N SER A 39 14.78 -9.28 3.34
CA SER A 39 14.86 -10.61 3.94
C SER A 39 14.01 -11.64 3.20
N PRO A 40 14.56 -12.84 2.90
CA PRO A 40 13.79 -13.95 2.32
C PRO A 40 12.74 -14.52 3.29
N LEU A 41 12.74 -14.08 4.56
CA LEU A 41 11.77 -14.47 5.60
C LEU A 41 10.50 -13.60 5.60
N VAL A 42 10.38 -12.64 4.68
CA VAL A 42 9.19 -11.81 4.48
C VAL A 42 8.82 -11.81 3.01
N ARG A 43 7.53 -12.01 2.74
CA ARG A 43 6.94 -11.92 1.40
C ARG A 43 5.99 -10.74 1.39
N ARG A 44 6.18 -9.85 0.43
CA ARG A 44 5.32 -8.70 0.16
C ARG A 44 4.71 -8.82 -1.23
N SER A 45 3.43 -8.50 -1.35
CA SER A 45 2.73 -8.34 -2.62
C SER A 45 1.94 -7.03 -2.63
N PHE A 46 1.93 -6.36 -3.77
CA PHE A 46 1.16 -5.13 -3.98
C PHE A 46 0.10 -5.34 -5.03
N SER A 47 -1.09 -4.82 -4.78
CA SER A 47 -2.18 -4.78 -5.74
C SER A 47 -2.91 -3.45 -5.62
N ILE A 48 -3.43 -2.94 -6.74
CA ILE A 48 -4.39 -1.85 -6.71
C ILE A 48 -5.76 -2.50 -6.68
N ALA A 49 -6.53 -2.24 -5.62
CA ALA A 49 -7.90 -2.70 -5.48
C ALA A 49 -8.85 -1.57 -5.87
N ASP A 50 -9.79 -1.87 -6.76
CA ASP A 50 -10.94 -1.02 -6.99
C ASP A 50 -11.86 -1.06 -5.76
N SER A 51 -12.38 0.11 -5.36
CA SER A 51 -13.23 0.31 -4.17
C SER A 51 -14.52 -0.53 -4.15
N ALA A 52 -14.80 -1.29 -5.20
CA ALA A 52 -16.00 -2.12 -5.34
C ALA A 52 -16.11 -3.26 -4.30
N GLN A 53 -15.06 -3.55 -3.51
CA GLN A 53 -15.06 -4.70 -2.60
C GLN A 53 -15.24 -4.37 -1.11
N HIS A 54 -15.12 -3.11 -0.68
CA HIS A 54 -15.30 -2.72 0.72
C HIS A 54 -16.47 -1.76 0.88
N SER A 55 -17.69 -2.30 0.79
CA SER A 55 -18.91 -1.62 1.21
C SER A 55 -18.97 -1.50 2.74
N HIS A 56 -18.24 -0.54 3.28
CA HIS A 56 -18.45 0.01 4.62
C HIS A 56 -18.52 1.53 4.55
N GLY A 57 -19.65 2.03 4.06
CA GLY A 57 -20.38 3.11 4.75
C GLY A 57 -19.81 4.53 4.80
N ASP A 58 -18.82 4.93 4.00
CA ASP A 58 -18.52 6.36 3.82
C ASP A 58 -18.35 6.71 2.34
N GLN A 59 -19.44 7.21 1.75
CA GLN A 59 -19.50 7.71 0.39
C GLN A 59 -18.83 9.09 0.35
N SER A 60 -17.52 9.14 0.15
CA SER A 60 -16.82 10.38 -0.19
C SER A 60 -15.88 10.11 -1.37
N ALA A 61 -16.35 10.44 -2.58
CA ALA A 61 -15.63 10.82 -3.81
C ALA A 61 -14.25 10.20 -4.16
N LEU A 62 -13.87 9.04 -3.62
CA LEU A 62 -12.58 8.37 -3.83
C LEU A 62 -12.79 7.02 -4.56
N ASP A 63 -13.56 7.06 -5.65
CA ASP A 63 -13.76 5.93 -6.54
C ASP A 63 -12.40 5.40 -7.06
N GLY A 64 -12.03 4.19 -6.63
CA GLY A 64 -11.14 3.28 -7.37
C GLY A 64 -9.68 3.15 -6.93
N CYS A 65 -9.20 3.84 -5.89
CA CYS A 65 -7.74 4.02 -5.74
C CYS A 65 -7.17 3.52 -4.40
N ILE A 66 -7.40 2.24 -4.07
CA ILE A 66 -6.85 1.63 -2.86
C ILE A 66 -5.57 0.86 -3.21
N LEU A 67 -4.43 1.24 -2.64
CA LEU A 67 -3.21 0.45 -2.69
C LEU A 67 -3.26 -0.61 -1.59
N ARG A 68 -3.46 -1.87 -1.98
CA ARG A 68 -3.42 -3.02 -1.09
C ARG A 68 -2.01 -3.59 -1.03
N THR A 69 -1.50 -3.73 0.19
CA THR A 69 -0.21 -4.36 0.47
C THR A 69 -0.42 -5.58 1.36
N ASP A 70 -0.12 -6.75 0.81
CA ASP A 70 -0.17 -8.04 1.50
C ASP A 70 1.22 -8.43 2.00
N TYR A 71 1.36 -8.56 3.31
CA TYR A 71 2.58 -8.98 3.97
C TYR A 71 2.41 -10.35 4.61
N ARG A 72 3.38 -11.23 4.39
CA ARG A 72 3.49 -12.53 5.06
C ARG A 72 4.90 -12.71 5.62
N ALA A 73 5.03 -13.08 6.89
CA ALA A 73 6.32 -13.26 7.55
C ALA A 73 6.35 -14.54 8.40
N THR A 74 7.55 -15.04 8.63
CA THR A 74 7.78 -16.21 9.49
C THR A 74 7.53 -15.92 10.98
N THR A 75 7.72 -14.67 11.40
CA THR A 75 7.51 -14.23 12.79
C THR A 75 6.88 -12.84 12.85
N ASN A 76 6.14 -12.57 13.94
CA ASN A 76 5.62 -11.24 14.24
C ASN A 76 6.73 -10.16 14.32
N ARG A 77 7.94 -10.55 14.75
CA ARG A 77 9.09 -9.63 14.82
C ARG A 77 9.52 -9.19 13.42
N MET A 78 9.63 -10.12 12.47
CA MET A 78 9.96 -9.79 11.08
C MET A 78 8.84 -9.01 10.40
N LEU A 79 7.59 -9.37 10.68
CA LEU A 79 6.44 -8.60 10.20
C LEU A 79 6.51 -7.15 10.65
N ARG A 80 6.78 -6.90 11.94
CA ARG A 80 6.88 -5.55 12.48
C ARG A 80 8.01 -4.74 11.83
N VAL A 81 9.19 -5.33 11.68
CA VAL A 81 10.33 -4.63 11.07
C VAL A 81 10.04 -4.28 9.61
N ALA A 82 9.47 -5.21 8.84
CA ALA A 82 9.11 -4.99 7.44
C ALA A 82 8.01 -3.93 7.27
N VAL A 83 6.95 -3.99 8.08
CA VAL A 83 5.85 -3.02 8.03
C VAL A 83 6.31 -1.62 8.46
N ASN A 84 7.18 -1.51 9.48
CA ASN A 84 7.72 -0.21 9.89
C ASN A 84 8.56 0.41 8.78
N SER A 85 9.47 -0.36 8.17
CA SER A 85 10.29 0.11 7.04
C SER A 85 9.44 0.49 5.83
N PHE A 86 8.32 -0.20 5.60
CA PHE A 86 7.37 0.11 4.56
C PHE A 86 6.60 1.40 4.80
N MET A 87 6.15 1.65 6.03
CA MET A 87 5.47 2.89 6.36
C MET A 87 6.41 4.09 6.21
N GLU A 88 7.69 3.93 6.52
CA GLU A 88 8.72 4.94 6.29
C GLU A 88 8.91 5.24 4.79
N SER A 89 9.01 4.20 3.95
CA SER A 89 9.13 4.40 2.50
C SER A 89 7.85 4.94 1.87
N LEU A 90 6.68 4.51 2.33
CA LEU A 90 5.39 5.06 1.93
C LEU A 90 5.29 6.55 2.28
N ASN A 91 5.71 6.94 3.49
CA ASN A 91 5.70 8.33 3.92
C ASN A 91 6.61 9.20 3.03
N LEU A 92 7.80 8.71 2.71
CA LEU A 92 8.70 9.40 1.78
C LEU A 92 8.06 9.57 0.39
N VAL A 93 7.42 8.53 -0.14
CA VAL A 93 6.74 8.60 -1.44
C VAL A 93 5.58 9.61 -1.40
N LEU A 94 4.80 9.62 -0.32
CA LEU A 94 3.70 10.57 -0.14
C LEU A 94 4.20 12.02 -0.01
N GLU A 95 5.27 12.27 0.74
CA GLU A 95 5.89 13.58 0.88
C GLU A 95 6.42 14.09 -0.48
N VAL A 96 7.08 13.22 -1.25
CA VAL A 96 7.54 13.54 -2.60
C VAL A 96 6.35 13.85 -3.52
N MET A 97 5.28 13.06 -3.44
CA MET A 97 4.05 13.32 -4.20
C MET A 97 3.41 14.66 -3.81
N GLU A 98 3.37 15.00 -2.54
CA GLU A 98 2.82 16.28 -2.08
C GLU A 98 3.61 17.47 -2.65
N ASN A 99 4.94 17.40 -2.64
CA ASN A 99 5.80 18.47 -3.14
C ASN A 99 5.88 18.55 -4.68
N LEU A 100 5.62 17.46 -5.40
CA LEU A 100 5.77 17.41 -6.87
C LEU A 100 4.44 17.41 -7.64
N ASP A 101 3.35 16.93 -7.04
CA ASP A 101 2.01 16.86 -7.64
C ASP A 101 1.07 17.95 -7.06
N GLU A 102 1.61 19.11 -6.67
CA GLU A 102 0.85 20.28 -6.18
C GLU A 102 -0.34 20.67 -7.10
N ASP A 103 -0.15 20.55 -8.43
CA ASP A 103 -1.15 20.89 -9.46
C ASP A 103 -2.35 19.91 -9.47
N VAL A 104 -2.10 18.63 -9.17
CA VAL A 104 -3.15 17.59 -9.06
C VAL A 104 -3.91 17.73 -7.73
N LEU A 105 -3.20 18.09 -6.66
CA LEU A 105 -3.80 18.32 -5.34
C LEU A 105 -4.66 19.60 -5.31
N ALA A 106 -4.24 20.67 -5.99
CA ALA A 106 -5.02 21.90 -6.13
C ALA A 106 -6.35 21.68 -6.88
N THR A 107 -6.31 20.92 -7.99
CA THR A 107 -7.51 20.59 -8.79
C THR A 107 -8.59 19.84 -7.98
N ASN A 108 -8.18 18.96 -7.07
CA ASN A 108 -9.11 18.24 -6.18
C ASN A 108 -9.65 19.12 -5.04
N GLN A 109 -8.90 20.13 -4.57
CA GLN A 109 -9.39 21.08 -3.57
C GLN A 109 -10.37 22.11 -4.15
N GLU A 110 -10.19 22.53 -5.41
CA GLU A 110 -11.13 23.42 -6.10
C GLU A 110 -12.46 22.74 -6.44
N SER A 111 -12.46 21.43 -6.69
CA SER A 111 -13.69 20.67 -6.95
C SER A 111 -14.58 20.49 -5.72
N LEU A 112 -14.08 20.84 -4.52
CA LEU A 112 -14.81 20.74 -3.25
C LEU A 112 -15.34 22.10 -2.75
N LYS A 113 -15.26 23.16 -3.55
CA LYS A 113 -15.69 24.51 -3.20
C LYS A 113 -16.84 25.00 -4.08
#